data_AF-A0A7K3H8K0-F1
#
_entry.id   AF-A0A7K3H8K0-F1
#
_cell.length_a   1.000
_cell.length_b   1.000
_cell.length_c   1.000
_cell.angle_alpha   90.00
_cell.angle_beta   90.00
_cell.angle_gamma   90.00
#
_symmetry.space_group_name_H-M   'P 1'
#
loop_
_entity.id
_entity.type
_entity.pdbx_description
1 polymer ?
#
loop_
_entity_poly.entity_id
_entity_poly.type
_entity_poly.pdbx_seq_one_letter_code
_entity_poly.pdbx_strand_id
1 'polypeptide(L)'
;PHGLPAAVRAELAAADAAIRPGGPQPGDTRSDEELIADFAADLTAFVREHGLARAVVVNVASTEPAPGPGDDRLPPSSLYAAAALRAGCPYVNFTPSTGLHHPALAGLAAASGLPYAGRDGKTGQTLLRSVLAPMFLRRALTVRAWSGSNLLGGGDGAALADPAAAAAKNAGKERVLADTLGTVPEGEVHIDDVPALGDWKTAWDHIAFDGFLGSRMILQTIWQGCDSALAAPLVLDLARLAAAAHAAGMSGPVPGLGFYFKDPDEGPSGLSEQWRDLLTLAERLGADG
;
A
#
# COMPACT_ATOMS: atom_id res chain seq x y z
N PRO A 1 -5.09 -16.07 -17.66
CA PRO A 1 -5.93 -16.65 -18.74
C PRO A 1 -5.07 -17.09 -19.93
N HIS A 2 -5.40 -18.22 -20.56
CA HIS A 2 -4.68 -18.67 -21.76
C HIS A 2 -4.78 -17.62 -22.87
N GLY A 3 -3.66 -17.31 -23.53
CA GLY A 3 -3.60 -16.35 -24.64
C GLY A 3 -3.57 -14.86 -24.24
N LEU A 4 -3.88 -14.51 -22.98
CA LEU A 4 -3.86 -13.11 -22.53
C LEU A 4 -2.50 -12.43 -22.77
N PRO A 5 -1.33 -13.02 -22.40
CA PRO A 5 -0.04 -12.37 -22.64
C PRO A 5 0.26 -12.10 -24.12
N ALA A 6 -0.30 -12.90 -25.03
CA ALA A 6 -0.17 -12.65 -26.46
C ALA A 6 -1.11 -11.52 -26.92
N ALA A 7 -2.33 -11.47 -26.36
CA ALA A 7 -3.34 -10.47 -26.71
C ALA A 7 -2.94 -9.05 -26.31
N VAL A 8 -2.19 -8.87 -25.21
CA VAL A 8 -1.74 -7.55 -24.71
C VAL A 8 -0.26 -7.26 -24.98
N ARG A 9 0.39 -8.06 -25.84
CA ARG A 9 1.85 -7.99 -26.03
C ARG A 9 2.31 -6.63 -26.55
N ALA A 10 1.55 -6.02 -27.47
CA ALA A 10 1.93 -4.75 -28.07
C ALA A 10 1.87 -3.62 -27.04
N GLU A 11 0.84 -3.61 -26.20
CA GLU A 11 0.64 -2.66 -25.11
C GLU A 11 1.73 -2.81 -24.04
N LEU A 12 2.07 -4.05 -23.66
CA LEU A 12 3.16 -4.31 -22.73
C LEU A 12 4.52 -3.87 -23.30
N ALA A 13 4.80 -4.16 -24.57
CA ALA A 13 6.04 -3.73 -25.22
C ALA A 13 6.15 -2.19 -25.31
N ALA A 14 5.03 -1.50 -25.55
CA ALA A 14 4.99 -0.05 -25.54
C ALA A 14 5.24 0.52 -24.13
N ALA A 15 4.67 -0.10 -23.09
CA ALA A 15 4.95 0.26 -21.70
C ALA A 15 6.42 0.02 -21.32
N ASP A 16 7.00 -1.11 -21.71
CA ASP A 16 8.40 -1.44 -21.46
C ASP A 16 9.36 -0.43 -22.13
N ALA A 17 9.04 -0.01 -23.36
CA ALA A 17 9.82 1.00 -24.08
C ALA A 17 9.74 2.40 -23.43
N ALA A 18 8.71 2.66 -22.62
CA ALA A 18 8.53 3.92 -21.91
C ALA A 18 9.22 3.95 -20.53
N ILE A 19 9.79 2.82 -20.06
CA ILE A 19 10.50 2.76 -18.77
C ILE A 19 11.65 3.79 -18.76
N ARG A 20 11.69 4.58 -17.69
CA ARG A 20 12.76 5.55 -17.42
C ARG A 20 13.70 5.00 -16.34
N PRO A 21 15.02 5.29 -16.42
CA PRO A 21 15.94 4.95 -15.34
C PRO A 21 15.49 5.60 -14.03
N GLY A 22 15.35 4.80 -12.98
CA GLY A 22 15.06 5.34 -11.64
C GLY A 22 16.30 5.77 -10.88
N GLY A 23 16.11 6.25 -9.66
CA GLY A 23 17.22 6.62 -8.79
C GLY A 23 16.81 6.85 -7.33
N PRO A 24 17.78 7.19 -6.46
CA PRO A 24 19.21 7.32 -6.75
C PRO A 24 19.86 5.97 -7.10
N GLN A 25 20.77 5.97 -8.07
CA GLN A 25 21.62 4.80 -8.37
C GLN A 25 22.86 4.78 -7.46
N PRO A 26 23.54 3.63 -7.29
CA PRO A 26 24.81 3.59 -6.57
C PRO A 26 25.82 4.60 -7.15
N GLY A 27 26.29 5.53 -6.30
CA GLY A 27 27.22 6.59 -6.71
C GLY A 27 26.58 7.82 -7.36
N ASP A 28 25.25 7.95 -7.34
CA ASP A 28 24.55 9.12 -7.86
C ASP A 28 24.88 10.38 -7.04
N THR A 29 25.48 11.37 -7.69
CA THR A 29 25.92 12.62 -7.07
C THR A 29 24.87 13.72 -7.11
N ARG A 30 23.74 13.50 -7.79
CA ARG A 30 22.64 14.47 -7.82
C ARG A 30 22.04 14.63 -6.44
N SER A 31 21.75 15.88 -6.08
CA SER A 31 20.96 16.23 -4.90
C SER A 31 19.54 15.69 -5.00
N ASP A 32 18.85 15.63 -3.87
CA ASP A 32 17.44 15.22 -3.83
C ASP A 32 16.56 16.15 -4.68
N GLU A 33 16.85 17.45 -4.67
CA GLU A 33 16.14 18.43 -5.49
C GLU A 33 16.33 18.20 -6.99
N GLU A 34 17.55 17.89 -7.44
CA GLU A 34 17.82 17.54 -8.84
C GLU A 34 17.09 16.25 -9.25
N LEU A 35 17.09 15.22 -8.40
CA LEU A 35 16.35 13.98 -8.67
C LEU A 35 14.84 14.22 -8.75
N ILE A 36 14.28 14.98 -7.80
CA ILE A 36 12.85 15.33 -7.79
C ILE A 36 12.49 16.12 -9.06
N ALA A 37 13.34 17.06 -9.48
CA ALA A 37 13.13 17.83 -10.70
C ALA A 37 13.16 16.95 -11.96
N ASP A 38 14.14 16.04 -12.07
CA ASP A 38 14.26 15.11 -13.19
C ASP A 38 13.03 14.19 -13.27
N PHE A 39 12.63 13.58 -12.16
CA PHE A 39 11.46 12.69 -12.12
C PHE A 39 10.16 13.44 -12.41
N ALA A 40 10.02 14.69 -11.93
CA ALA A 40 8.85 15.51 -12.25
C ALA A 40 8.81 15.91 -13.73
N ALA A 41 9.97 16.13 -14.35
CA ALA A 41 10.07 16.40 -15.78
C ALA A 41 9.63 15.19 -16.61
N ASP A 42 10.02 13.97 -16.23
CA ASP A 42 9.56 12.73 -16.87
C ASP A 42 8.03 12.57 -16.78
N LEU A 43 7.45 12.79 -15.60
CA LEU A 43 6.00 12.74 -15.39
C LEU A 43 5.26 13.79 -16.22
N THR A 44 5.77 15.02 -16.25
CA THR A 44 5.19 16.12 -17.04
C THR A 44 5.29 15.84 -18.54
N ALA A 45 6.41 15.28 -18.99
CA ALA A 45 6.60 14.87 -20.37
C ALA A 45 5.59 13.78 -20.77
N PHE A 46 5.38 12.77 -19.92
CA PHE A 46 4.38 11.73 -20.14
C PHE A 46 2.96 12.31 -20.29
N VAL A 47 2.55 13.21 -19.38
CA VAL A 47 1.24 13.88 -19.46
C VAL A 47 1.08 14.64 -20.78
N ARG A 48 2.10 15.40 -21.18
CA ARG A 48 2.08 16.21 -22.40
C ARG A 48 2.08 15.35 -23.67
N GLU A 49 2.96 14.35 -23.75
CA GLU A 49 3.14 13.49 -24.93
C GLU A 49 1.88 12.68 -25.25
N HIS A 50 1.15 12.28 -24.22
CA HIS A 50 -0.10 11.53 -24.36
C HIS A 50 -1.35 12.41 -24.34
N GLY A 51 -1.23 13.74 -24.23
CA GLY A 51 -2.36 14.68 -24.20
C GLY A 51 -3.33 14.41 -23.04
N LEU A 52 -2.81 13.99 -21.89
CA LEU A 52 -3.62 13.56 -20.76
C LEU A 52 -4.14 14.77 -19.98
N ALA A 53 -5.43 14.74 -19.62
CA ALA A 53 -5.99 15.75 -18.72
C ALA A 53 -5.41 15.62 -17.29
N ARG A 54 -5.10 14.39 -16.87
CA ARG A 54 -4.59 14.03 -15.54
C ARG A 54 -3.76 12.74 -15.64
N ALA A 55 -2.73 12.63 -14.80
CA ALA A 55 -2.03 11.37 -14.52
C ALA A 55 -2.00 11.14 -13.01
N VAL A 56 -2.01 9.88 -12.59
CA VAL A 56 -1.87 9.47 -11.18
C VAL A 56 -0.58 8.66 -11.06
N VAL A 57 0.24 8.96 -10.06
CA VAL A 57 1.46 8.21 -9.77
C VAL A 57 1.16 7.19 -8.67
N VAL A 58 1.38 5.91 -8.96
CA VAL A 58 1.17 4.82 -7.99
C VAL A 58 2.50 4.14 -7.70
N ASN A 59 2.93 4.16 -6.44
CA ASN A 59 4.10 3.41 -6.00
C ASN A 59 3.73 1.94 -5.79
N VAL A 60 4.27 1.06 -6.64
CA VAL A 60 4.20 -0.42 -6.55
C VAL A 60 5.60 -1.05 -6.55
N ALA A 61 6.62 -0.26 -6.17
CA ALA A 61 8.01 -0.71 -6.16
C ALA A 61 8.28 -1.71 -5.01
N SER A 62 9.48 -2.28 -5.01
CA SER A 62 9.95 -3.08 -3.88
C SER A 62 9.90 -2.30 -2.56
N THR A 63 9.61 -3.01 -1.47
CA THR A 63 9.56 -2.40 -0.14
C THR A 63 10.93 -1.86 0.26
N GLU A 64 10.94 -0.62 0.74
CA GLU A 64 12.14 0.03 1.29
C GLU A 64 12.18 -0.16 2.81
N PRO A 65 13.38 -0.22 3.42
CA PRO A 65 13.50 -0.10 4.86
C PRO A 65 13.02 1.29 5.33
N ALA A 66 12.63 1.39 6.60
CA ALA A 66 12.34 2.69 7.20
C ALA A 66 13.63 3.53 7.26
N PRO A 67 13.57 4.84 6.96
CA PRO A 67 14.73 5.72 7.04
C PRO A 67 15.26 5.79 8.48
N GLY A 68 16.58 5.71 8.60
CA GLY A 68 17.29 5.73 9.87
C GLY A 68 17.43 7.15 10.44
N PRO A 69 17.69 7.29 11.76
CA PRO A 69 18.04 8.57 12.34
C PRO A 69 19.38 9.06 11.76
N GLY A 70 19.36 10.19 11.06
CA GLY A 70 20.56 10.77 10.44
C GLY A 70 20.75 10.42 8.96
N ASP A 71 19.77 9.80 8.30
CA ASP A 71 19.75 9.70 6.85
C ASP A 71 19.55 11.09 6.23
N ASP A 72 20.60 11.65 5.64
CA ASP A 72 20.60 12.99 5.04
C ASP A 72 19.82 13.06 3.72
N ARG A 73 19.52 11.90 3.11
CA ARG A 73 18.82 11.80 1.82
C ARG A 73 17.41 11.25 1.99
N LEU A 74 16.49 11.76 1.20
CA LEU A 74 15.17 11.18 1.02
C LEU A 74 15.29 9.78 0.40
N PRO A 75 14.53 8.78 0.89
CA PRO A 75 14.48 7.48 0.24
C PRO A 75 13.80 7.59 -1.13
N PRO A 76 14.04 6.63 -2.06
CA PRO A 76 13.53 6.68 -3.42
C PRO A 76 12.01 6.91 -3.49
N SER A 77 11.22 6.21 -2.67
CA SER A 77 9.76 6.40 -2.60
C SER A 77 9.36 7.84 -2.28
N SER A 78 10.10 8.53 -1.42
CA SER A 78 9.87 9.93 -1.07
C SER A 78 10.24 10.89 -2.20
N LEU A 79 11.33 10.61 -2.94
CA LEU A 79 11.72 11.40 -4.11
C LEU A 79 10.64 11.34 -5.21
N TYR A 80 10.13 10.15 -5.51
CA TYR A 80 9.04 9.98 -6.47
C TYR A 80 7.73 10.59 -5.99
N ALA A 81 7.44 10.51 -4.69
CA ALA A 81 6.27 11.13 -4.09
C ALA A 81 6.31 12.67 -4.23
N ALA A 82 7.46 13.29 -3.94
CA ALA A 82 7.65 14.72 -4.13
C ALA A 82 7.58 15.12 -5.60
N ALA A 83 8.16 14.32 -6.51
CA ALA A 83 8.09 14.54 -7.94
C ALA A 83 6.67 14.47 -8.49
N ALA A 84 5.85 13.53 -7.99
CA ALA A 84 4.44 13.43 -8.35
C ALA A 84 3.66 14.70 -8.00
N LEU A 85 3.81 15.20 -6.76
CA LEU A 85 3.17 16.43 -6.33
C LEU A 85 3.64 17.64 -7.15
N ARG A 86 4.95 17.73 -7.43
CA ARG A 86 5.52 18.79 -8.26
C ARG A 86 4.99 18.77 -9.69
N ALA A 87 4.75 17.58 -10.25
CA ALA A 87 4.19 17.39 -11.58
C ALA A 87 2.65 17.57 -11.63
N GLY A 88 2.00 17.98 -10.54
CA GLY A 88 0.54 18.15 -10.52
C GLY A 88 -0.23 16.82 -10.52
N CYS A 89 0.41 15.71 -10.13
CA CYS A 89 -0.17 14.38 -10.20
C CYS A 89 -0.60 13.90 -8.80
N PRO A 90 -1.84 13.41 -8.61
CA PRO A 90 -2.22 12.66 -7.42
C PRO A 90 -1.27 11.49 -7.18
N TYR A 91 -1.06 11.16 -5.92
CA TYR A 91 -0.12 10.13 -5.51
C TYR A 91 -0.78 9.03 -4.69
N VAL A 92 -0.42 7.78 -4.99
CA VAL A 92 -0.87 6.61 -4.24
C VAL A 92 0.32 5.77 -3.82
N ASN A 93 0.43 5.45 -2.53
CA ASN A 93 1.48 4.57 -2.03
C ASN A 93 0.95 3.16 -1.75
N PHE A 94 1.17 2.22 -2.66
CA PHE A 94 0.70 0.83 -2.49
C PHE A 94 1.70 -0.06 -1.72
N THR A 95 2.81 0.51 -1.25
CA THR A 95 3.87 -0.19 -0.49
C THR A 95 3.95 0.35 0.94
N PRO A 96 4.62 -0.35 1.88
CA PRO A 96 4.89 0.20 3.21
C PRO A 96 6.07 1.19 3.23
N SER A 97 6.69 1.48 2.08
CA SER A 97 7.78 2.46 1.97
C SER A 97 7.32 3.84 2.42
N THR A 98 8.28 4.71 2.76
CA THR A 98 8.00 6.00 3.39
C THR A 98 7.09 6.91 2.55
N GLY A 99 7.38 7.08 1.25
CA GLY A 99 6.57 7.91 0.36
C GLY A 99 6.36 9.33 0.91
N LEU A 100 5.12 9.84 0.83
CA LEU A 100 4.77 11.18 1.34
C LEU A 100 4.87 11.33 2.87
N HIS A 101 4.98 10.24 3.63
CA HIS A 101 5.04 10.30 5.10
C HIS A 101 6.41 10.70 5.65
N HIS A 102 7.38 10.98 4.77
CA HIS A 102 8.65 11.53 5.22
C HIS A 102 8.44 12.93 5.81
N PRO A 103 8.94 13.25 7.02
CA PRO A 103 8.68 14.54 7.68
C PRO A 103 9.05 15.76 6.83
N ALA A 104 10.13 15.66 6.04
CA ALA A 104 10.57 16.74 5.15
C ALA A 104 9.56 17.07 4.03
N LEU A 105 8.63 16.16 3.71
CA LEU A 105 7.62 16.37 2.66
C LEU A 105 6.28 16.87 3.21
N ALA A 106 6.10 16.98 4.54
CA ALA A 106 4.83 17.39 5.13
C ALA A 106 4.35 18.77 4.63
N GLY A 107 5.28 19.73 4.52
CA GLY A 107 4.97 21.06 3.97
C GLY A 107 4.58 21.02 2.49
N LEU A 108 5.26 20.20 1.70
CA LEU A 108 4.95 20.02 0.28
C LEU A 108 3.57 19.37 0.10
N ALA A 109 3.28 18.31 0.85
CA ALA A 109 1.99 17.62 0.82
C ALA A 109 0.84 18.58 1.14
N ALA A 110 0.96 19.36 2.23
CA ALA A 110 -0.04 20.33 2.64
C ALA A 110 -0.26 21.47 1.62
N ALA A 111 0.80 21.92 0.94
CA ALA A 111 0.72 23.00 -0.03
C ALA A 111 0.34 22.55 -1.45
N SER A 112 0.37 21.24 -1.74
CA SER A 112 0.22 20.71 -3.11
C SER A 112 -1.16 20.95 -3.73
N GLY A 113 -2.22 21.01 -2.93
CA GLY A 113 -3.59 21.04 -3.44
C GLY A 113 -4.04 19.74 -4.10
N LEU A 114 -3.28 18.64 -3.95
CA LEU A 114 -3.51 17.38 -4.65
C LEU A 114 -4.01 16.29 -3.70
N PRO A 115 -4.87 15.37 -4.18
CA PRO A 115 -5.28 14.23 -3.42
C PRO A 115 -4.19 13.16 -3.38
N TYR A 116 -4.03 12.51 -2.24
CA TYR A 116 -3.18 11.33 -2.10
C TYR A 116 -3.81 10.26 -1.20
N ALA A 117 -3.30 9.05 -1.31
CA ALA A 117 -3.72 7.94 -0.46
C ALA A 117 -2.61 6.91 -0.25
N GLY A 118 -2.58 6.34 0.94
CA GLY A 118 -1.67 5.28 1.30
C GLY A 118 -1.83 4.89 2.76
N ARG A 119 -1.09 3.90 3.24
CA ARG A 119 -0.12 3.09 2.49
C ARG A 119 -0.22 1.60 2.76
N ASP A 120 0.52 0.86 1.94
CA ASP A 120 0.64 -0.59 1.92
C ASP A 120 -0.66 -1.31 1.56
N GLY A 121 -0.74 -1.90 0.36
CA GLY A 121 -1.93 -2.56 -0.15
C GLY A 121 -2.43 -3.72 0.73
N LYS A 122 -3.74 -3.78 0.96
CA LYS A 122 -4.40 -4.81 1.77
C LYS A 122 -5.12 -5.85 0.90
N THR A 123 -4.45 -6.98 0.64
CA THR A 123 -4.90 -7.98 -0.34
C THR A 123 -5.28 -9.36 0.22
N GLY A 124 -4.52 -9.87 1.20
CA GLY A 124 -4.66 -11.27 1.68
C GLY A 124 -4.81 -11.40 3.19
N GLN A 125 -3.75 -11.81 3.89
CA GLN A 125 -3.79 -12.03 5.34
C GLN A 125 -4.35 -10.84 6.14
N THR A 126 -3.85 -9.63 5.87
CA THR A 126 -4.30 -8.42 6.58
C THR A 126 -5.75 -8.06 6.28
N LEU A 127 -6.26 -8.42 5.09
CA LEU A 127 -7.68 -8.29 4.77
C LEU A 127 -8.51 -9.12 5.76
N LEU A 128 -8.17 -10.40 5.96
CA LEU A 128 -8.83 -11.24 6.96
C LEU A 128 -8.73 -10.67 8.37
N ARG A 129 -7.57 -10.15 8.78
CA ARG A 129 -7.40 -9.52 10.10
C ARG A 129 -8.35 -8.34 10.30
N SER A 130 -8.49 -7.48 9.29
CA SER A 130 -9.41 -6.33 9.33
C SER A 130 -10.90 -6.71 9.37
N VAL A 131 -11.24 -7.97 9.07
CA VAL A 131 -12.60 -8.53 9.21
C VAL A 131 -12.78 -9.23 10.55
N LEU A 132 -11.80 -10.04 10.96
CA LEU A 132 -11.89 -10.92 12.12
C LEU A 132 -11.64 -10.19 13.44
N ALA A 133 -10.70 -9.24 13.50
CA ALA A 133 -10.42 -8.51 14.73
C ALA A 133 -11.65 -7.74 15.25
N PRO A 134 -12.40 -6.99 14.41
CA PRO A 134 -13.64 -6.35 14.86
C PRO A 134 -14.71 -7.36 15.31
N MET A 135 -14.76 -8.56 14.70
CA MET A 135 -15.71 -9.61 15.10
C MET A 135 -15.48 -10.04 16.56
N PHE A 136 -14.23 -10.31 16.96
CA PHE A 136 -13.91 -10.68 18.33
C PHE A 136 -14.31 -9.59 19.32
N LEU A 137 -13.92 -8.34 19.03
CA LEU A 137 -14.27 -7.18 19.86
C LEU A 137 -15.79 -7.03 20.02
N ARG A 138 -16.54 -7.03 18.91
CA ARG A 138 -17.99 -6.84 18.90
C ARG A 138 -18.77 -7.97 19.58
N ARG A 139 -18.17 -9.15 19.69
CA ARG A 139 -18.73 -10.31 20.37
C ARG A 139 -18.25 -10.45 21.82
N ALA A 140 -17.49 -9.49 22.33
CA ALA A 140 -16.87 -9.53 23.65
C ALA A 140 -16.03 -10.81 23.86
N LEU A 141 -15.28 -11.21 22.83
CA LEU A 141 -14.33 -12.32 22.86
C LEU A 141 -12.93 -11.75 23.06
N THR A 142 -12.29 -12.09 24.16
CA THR A 142 -10.96 -11.55 24.49
C THR A 142 -9.90 -12.29 23.70
N VAL A 143 -9.26 -11.62 22.74
CA VAL A 143 -8.12 -12.17 22.00
C VAL A 143 -6.90 -12.21 22.93
N ARG A 144 -6.34 -13.39 23.11
CA ARG A 144 -5.17 -13.64 23.96
C ARG A 144 -3.87 -13.59 23.15
N ALA A 145 -3.89 -14.29 22.02
CA ALA A 145 -2.76 -14.38 21.12
C ALA A 145 -3.21 -14.45 19.66
N TRP A 146 -2.42 -13.88 18.77
CA TRP A 146 -2.62 -13.92 17.32
C TRP A 146 -1.27 -14.02 16.60
N SER A 147 -0.81 -15.25 16.38
CA SER A 147 0.42 -15.52 15.62
C SER A 147 0.10 -15.80 14.15
N GLY A 148 1.08 -15.63 13.27
CA GLY A 148 0.92 -16.05 11.88
C GLY A 148 2.22 -16.18 11.11
N SER A 149 2.13 -16.76 9.92
CA SER A 149 3.25 -16.94 8.99
C SER A 149 2.80 -16.62 7.57
N ASN A 150 3.69 -16.06 6.77
CA ASN A 150 3.48 -15.79 5.35
C ASN A 150 4.63 -16.41 4.58
N LEU A 151 4.32 -17.40 3.74
CA LEU A 151 5.26 -18.01 2.81
C LEU A 151 4.97 -17.45 1.43
N LEU A 152 5.97 -16.85 0.79
CA LEU A 152 5.87 -16.33 -0.57
C LEU A 152 7.24 -16.32 -1.24
N GLY A 153 7.28 -16.35 -2.57
CA GLY A 153 8.49 -16.19 -3.36
C GLY A 153 8.43 -14.97 -4.28
N GLY A 154 9.08 -15.06 -5.43
CA GLY A 154 9.08 -14.00 -6.43
C GLY A 154 9.84 -12.74 -5.99
N GLY A 155 9.58 -11.62 -6.66
CA GLY A 155 10.26 -10.36 -6.37
C GLY A 155 9.96 -9.81 -4.97
N ASP A 156 8.73 -9.99 -4.49
CA ASP A 156 8.31 -9.55 -3.15
C ASP A 156 8.93 -10.44 -2.05
N GLY A 157 8.94 -11.77 -2.22
CA GLY A 157 9.65 -12.68 -1.31
C GLY A 157 11.14 -12.36 -1.21
N ALA A 158 11.80 -12.17 -2.35
CA ALA A 158 13.22 -11.82 -2.40
C ALA A 158 13.53 -10.47 -1.75
N ALA A 159 12.69 -9.45 -1.93
CA ALA A 159 12.88 -8.14 -1.30
C ALA A 159 12.74 -8.21 0.23
N LEU A 160 11.92 -9.13 0.74
CA LEU A 160 11.66 -9.30 2.17
C LEU A 160 12.65 -10.27 2.85
N ALA A 161 13.63 -10.78 2.11
CA ALA A 161 14.79 -11.44 2.70
C ALA A 161 15.67 -10.44 3.48
N ASP A 162 15.57 -9.14 3.17
CA ASP A 162 16.13 -8.07 4.02
C ASP A 162 15.29 -7.93 5.31
N PRO A 163 15.89 -8.16 6.50
CA PRO A 163 15.18 -8.03 7.77
C PRO A 163 14.56 -6.65 8.00
N ALA A 164 15.16 -5.58 7.49
CA ALA A 164 14.64 -4.21 7.67
C ALA A 164 13.38 -3.97 6.83
N ALA A 165 13.35 -4.46 5.59
CA ALA A 165 12.16 -4.44 4.74
C ALA A 165 11.04 -5.34 5.30
N ALA A 166 11.39 -6.52 5.80
CA ALA A 166 10.45 -7.43 6.46
C ALA A 166 9.83 -6.79 7.71
N ALA A 167 10.64 -6.11 8.53
CA ALA A 167 10.18 -5.40 9.72
C ALA A 167 9.16 -4.29 9.37
N ALA A 168 9.43 -3.48 8.34
CA ALA A 168 8.47 -2.47 7.87
C ALA A 168 7.13 -3.10 7.46
N LYS A 169 7.16 -4.23 6.75
CA LYS A 169 5.96 -4.95 6.31
C LYS A 169 5.21 -5.63 7.47
N ASN A 170 5.91 -6.12 8.48
CA ASN A 170 5.29 -6.73 9.65
C ASN A 170 4.64 -5.70 10.58
N ALA A 171 5.26 -4.53 10.77
CA ALA A 171 4.71 -3.44 11.56
C ALA A 171 3.30 -3.03 11.08
N GLY A 172 3.08 -2.95 9.76
CA GLY A 172 1.76 -2.66 9.19
C GLY A 172 0.70 -3.73 9.48
N LYS A 173 1.10 -5.01 9.62
CA LYS A 173 0.17 -6.11 9.94
C LYS A 173 -0.24 -6.13 11.41
N GLU A 174 0.66 -5.73 12.30
CA GLU A 174 0.42 -5.66 13.74
C GLU A 174 -0.44 -4.45 14.11
N ARG A 175 -0.20 -3.30 13.45
CA ARG A 175 -0.98 -2.08 13.63
C ARG A 175 -2.48 -2.30 13.48
N VAL A 176 -2.91 -3.03 12.45
CA VAL A 176 -4.33 -3.35 12.22
C VAL A 176 -4.98 -4.04 13.44
N LEU A 177 -4.24 -4.91 14.14
CA LEU A 177 -4.72 -5.57 15.34
C LEU A 177 -4.74 -4.60 16.53
N ALA A 178 -3.68 -3.82 16.70
CA ALA A 178 -3.56 -2.84 17.78
C ALA A 178 -4.68 -1.79 17.74
N ASP A 179 -4.91 -1.19 16.57
CA ASP A 179 -5.92 -0.15 16.39
C ASP A 179 -7.34 -0.66 16.65
N THR A 180 -7.58 -1.94 16.32
CA THR A 180 -8.90 -2.55 16.46
C THR A 180 -9.15 -3.07 17.89
N LEU A 181 -8.18 -3.76 18.48
CA LEU A 181 -8.32 -4.43 19.77
C LEU A 181 -7.96 -3.53 20.96
N GLY A 182 -7.33 -2.38 20.71
CA GLY A 182 -6.84 -1.43 21.73
C GLY A 182 -5.50 -1.83 22.36
N THR A 183 -5.07 -3.09 22.17
CA THR A 183 -3.77 -3.61 22.61
C THR A 183 -3.25 -4.61 21.58
N VAL A 184 -1.93 -4.72 21.46
CA VAL A 184 -1.31 -5.78 20.65
C VAL A 184 -1.47 -7.11 21.40
N PRO A 185 -2.13 -8.13 20.82
CA PRO A 185 -2.21 -9.46 21.43
C PRO A 185 -0.84 -10.15 21.41
N GLU A 186 -0.64 -11.16 22.27
CA GLU A 186 0.59 -11.96 22.23
C GLU A 186 0.77 -12.66 20.87
N GLY A 187 2.01 -12.95 20.49
CA GLY A 187 2.32 -13.66 19.24
C GLY A 187 3.08 -12.81 18.23
N GLU A 188 3.58 -13.47 17.20
CA GLU A 188 4.44 -12.87 16.17
C GLU A 188 3.95 -13.22 14.77
N VAL A 189 4.32 -12.37 13.80
CA VAL A 189 4.09 -12.64 12.39
C VAL A 189 5.42 -12.80 11.67
N HIS A 190 5.59 -13.94 11.03
CA HIS A 190 6.76 -14.21 10.21
C HIS A 190 6.46 -14.07 8.71
N ILE A 191 7.50 -13.71 7.97
CA ILE A 191 7.52 -13.72 6.51
C ILE A 191 8.76 -14.50 6.11
N ASP A 192 8.56 -15.56 5.33
CA ASP A 192 9.64 -16.42 4.86
C ASP A 192 9.66 -16.42 3.33
N ASP A 193 10.83 -16.15 2.75
CA ASP A 193 11.07 -16.29 1.31
C ASP A 193 11.15 -17.77 0.94
N VAL A 194 10.22 -18.21 0.10
CA VAL A 194 10.15 -19.57 -0.43
C VAL A 194 10.10 -19.46 -1.96
N PRO A 195 11.26 -19.39 -2.65
CA PRO A 195 11.33 -19.11 -4.09
C PRO A 195 10.46 -20.03 -4.95
N ALA A 196 10.29 -21.29 -4.54
CA ALA A 196 9.47 -22.30 -5.22
C ALA A 196 7.98 -21.92 -5.34
N LEU A 197 7.49 -21.02 -4.47
CA LEU A 197 6.10 -20.57 -4.51
C LEU A 197 5.85 -19.49 -5.57
N GLY A 198 6.89 -18.80 -6.06
CA GLY A 198 6.72 -17.65 -6.96
C GLY A 198 5.75 -16.63 -6.38
N ASP A 199 4.78 -16.18 -7.18
CA ASP A 199 3.77 -15.19 -6.77
C ASP A 199 2.59 -15.78 -5.96
N TRP A 200 2.62 -17.10 -5.69
CA TRP A 200 1.60 -17.75 -4.86
C TRP A 200 1.96 -17.64 -3.38
N LYS A 201 1.18 -16.88 -2.64
CA LYS A 201 1.34 -16.71 -1.21
C LYS A 201 0.48 -17.70 -0.44
N THR A 202 1.07 -18.29 0.59
CA THR A 202 0.34 -18.98 1.67
C THR A 202 0.49 -18.20 2.96
N ALA A 203 -0.62 -17.79 3.57
CA ALA A 203 -0.63 -17.20 4.90
C ALA A 203 -1.44 -18.05 5.87
N TRP A 204 -0.94 -18.16 7.10
CA TRP A 204 -1.63 -18.85 8.19
C TRP A 204 -1.72 -17.93 9.40
N ASP A 205 -2.86 -17.96 10.08
CA ASP A 205 -3.06 -17.31 11.38
C ASP A 205 -3.56 -18.32 12.40
N HIS A 206 -3.09 -18.17 13.64
CA HIS A 206 -3.53 -18.92 14.80
C HIS A 206 -3.96 -17.94 15.89
N ILE A 207 -5.25 -17.96 16.21
CA ILE A 207 -5.89 -16.98 17.08
C ILE A 207 -6.43 -17.70 18.31
N ALA A 208 -5.84 -17.43 19.47
CA ALA A 208 -6.33 -17.93 20.76
C ALA A 208 -7.19 -16.85 21.43
N PHE A 209 -8.39 -17.22 21.87
CA PHE A 209 -9.33 -16.29 22.48
C PHE A 209 -10.20 -16.94 23.55
N ASP A 210 -10.69 -16.11 24.48
CA ASP A 210 -11.59 -16.52 25.55
C ASP A 210 -13.04 -16.15 25.21
N GLY A 211 -13.96 -17.10 25.41
CA GLY A 211 -15.40 -16.89 25.33
C GLY A 211 -16.11 -16.91 26.68
N PHE A 212 -17.38 -17.29 26.66
CA PHE A 212 -18.22 -17.33 27.85
C PHE A 212 -17.60 -18.20 28.95
N LEU A 213 -17.63 -17.70 30.20
CA LEU A 213 -17.05 -18.34 31.39
C LEU A 213 -15.56 -18.68 31.28
N GLY A 214 -14.80 -17.95 30.44
CA GLY A 214 -13.37 -18.19 30.25
C GLY A 214 -13.07 -19.44 29.40
N SER A 215 -14.05 -19.91 28.61
CA SER A 215 -13.86 -21.03 27.70
C SER A 215 -12.83 -20.67 26.63
N ARG A 216 -11.69 -21.36 26.65
CA ARG A 216 -10.59 -21.14 25.71
C ARG A 216 -10.89 -21.78 24.37
N MET A 217 -10.72 -21.01 23.30
CA MET A 217 -10.97 -21.45 21.93
C MET A 217 -9.84 -21.01 21.01
N ILE A 218 -9.77 -21.67 19.85
CA ILE A 218 -8.79 -21.40 18.81
C ILE A 218 -9.53 -21.25 17.49
N LEU A 219 -9.20 -20.20 16.74
CA LEU A 219 -9.54 -20.05 15.32
C LEU A 219 -8.25 -20.07 14.51
N GLN A 220 -8.22 -20.87 13.44
CA GLN A 220 -7.13 -20.87 12.49
C GLN A 220 -7.65 -20.54 11.10
N THR A 221 -6.87 -19.77 10.35
CA THR A 221 -7.16 -19.47 8.94
C THR A 221 -5.98 -19.83 8.07
N ILE A 222 -6.25 -20.32 6.87
CA ILE A 222 -5.26 -20.50 5.81
C ILE A 222 -5.76 -19.70 4.61
N TRP A 223 -4.91 -18.80 4.12
CA TRP A 223 -5.12 -18.07 2.88
C TRP A 223 -4.11 -18.55 1.85
N GLN A 224 -4.59 -19.02 0.70
CA GLN A 224 -3.76 -19.34 -0.46
C GLN A 224 -4.24 -18.52 -1.64
N GLY A 225 -3.37 -17.68 -2.19
CA GLY A 225 -3.74 -16.80 -3.28
C GLY A 225 -2.54 -16.28 -4.05
N CYS A 226 -2.79 -15.84 -5.28
CA CYS A 226 -1.80 -15.14 -6.10
C CYS A 226 -1.81 -13.65 -5.72
N ASP A 227 -0.70 -13.17 -5.16
CA ASP A 227 -0.64 -11.82 -4.59
C ASP A 227 -0.80 -10.75 -5.69
N SER A 228 -0.17 -10.92 -6.86
CA SER A 228 -0.33 -10.00 -7.98
C SER A 228 -1.77 -9.96 -8.51
N ALA A 229 -2.46 -11.10 -8.55
CA ALA A 229 -3.85 -11.15 -9.00
C ALA A 229 -4.83 -10.46 -8.02
N LEU A 230 -4.48 -10.42 -6.73
CA LEU A 230 -5.24 -9.67 -5.72
C LEU A 230 -4.90 -8.17 -5.75
N ALA A 231 -3.64 -7.82 -6.00
CA ALA A 231 -3.14 -6.44 -5.97
C ALA A 231 -3.51 -5.63 -7.22
N ALA A 232 -3.34 -6.21 -8.42
CA ALA A 232 -3.54 -5.52 -9.70
C ALA A 232 -4.89 -4.80 -9.84
N PRO A 233 -6.06 -5.39 -9.52
CA PRO A 233 -7.32 -4.68 -9.62
C PRO A 233 -7.39 -3.48 -8.67
N LEU A 234 -6.81 -3.57 -7.47
CA LEU A 234 -6.81 -2.48 -6.49
C LEU A 234 -6.00 -1.28 -7.00
N VAL A 235 -4.89 -1.52 -7.69
CA VAL A 235 -4.09 -0.46 -8.33
C VAL A 235 -4.91 0.28 -9.39
N LEU A 236 -5.70 -0.44 -10.19
CA LEU A 236 -6.58 0.17 -11.19
C LEU A 236 -7.70 0.99 -10.54
N ASP A 237 -8.32 0.47 -9.48
CA ASP A 237 -9.36 1.17 -8.74
C ASP A 237 -8.82 2.44 -8.08
N LEU A 238 -7.66 2.36 -7.43
CA LEU A 238 -6.99 3.51 -6.80
C LEU A 238 -6.61 4.57 -7.83
N ALA A 239 -6.06 4.19 -8.99
CA ALA A 239 -5.75 5.14 -10.05
C ALA A 239 -7.00 5.89 -10.53
N ARG A 240 -8.13 5.18 -10.69
CA ARG A 240 -9.41 5.77 -11.11
C ARG A 240 -10.01 6.69 -10.05
N LEU A 241 -10.03 6.24 -8.79
CA LEU A 241 -10.62 6.99 -7.69
C LEU A 241 -9.79 8.20 -7.32
N ALA A 242 -8.45 8.10 -7.31
CA ALA A 242 -7.56 9.25 -7.08
C ALA A 242 -7.67 10.27 -8.22
N ALA A 243 -7.79 9.82 -9.48
CA ALA A 243 -8.07 10.71 -10.59
C ALA A 243 -9.42 11.41 -10.39
N ALA A 244 -10.50 10.68 -10.05
CA ALA A 244 -11.82 11.25 -9.82
C ALA A 244 -11.82 12.27 -8.66
N ALA A 245 -11.16 11.96 -7.55
CA ALA A 245 -10.97 12.88 -6.43
C ALA A 245 -10.27 14.18 -6.87
N HIS A 246 -9.25 14.08 -7.73
CA HIS A 246 -8.59 15.25 -8.30
C HIS A 246 -9.54 16.08 -9.18
N ALA A 247 -10.36 15.43 -10.01
CA ALA A 247 -11.37 16.15 -10.80
C ALA A 247 -12.40 16.88 -9.93
N ALA A 248 -12.77 16.31 -8.79
CA ALA A 248 -13.67 16.92 -7.82
C ALA A 248 -13.01 18.02 -6.97
N GLY A 249 -11.74 18.36 -7.22
CA GLY A 249 -11.01 19.39 -6.48
C GLY A 249 -10.65 18.98 -5.04
N MET A 250 -10.66 17.69 -4.73
CA MET A 250 -10.21 17.20 -3.42
C MET A 250 -8.69 17.37 -3.27
N SER A 251 -8.25 17.64 -2.04
CA SER A 251 -6.86 17.84 -1.68
C SER A 251 -6.55 17.17 -0.35
N GLY A 252 -5.30 16.70 -0.19
CA GLY A 252 -4.86 15.98 1.01
C GLY A 252 -5.16 14.48 0.96
N PRO A 253 -5.09 13.79 2.13
CA PRO A 253 -5.53 12.41 2.23
C PRO A 253 -6.98 12.27 1.77
N VAL A 254 -7.29 11.26 0.95
CA VAL A 254 -8.66 11.04 0.48
C VAL A 254 -9.41 10.09 1.43
N PRO A 255 -10.39 10.57 2.22
CA PRO A 255 -11.17 9.70 3.08
C PRO A 255 -11.94 8.66 2.26
N GLY A 256 -12.06 7.44 2.78
CA GLY A 256 -12.70 6.31 2.09
C GLY A 256 -11.74 5.44 1.27
N LEU A 257 -10.59 5.96 0.82
CA LEU A 257 -9.57 5.13 0.19
C LEU A 257 -8.82 4.23 1.18
N GLY A 258 -8.97 4.45 2.49
CA GLY A 258 -8.40 3.58 3.53
C GLY A 258 -8.82 2.10 3.41
N PHE A 259 -9.93 1.81 2.71
CA PHE A 259 -10.37 0.45 2.37
C PHE A 259 -9.29 -0.40 1.70
N TYR A 260 -8.44 0.22 0.87
CA TYR A 260 -7.43 -0.47 0.08
C TYR A 260 -6.12 -0.73 0.83
N PHE A 261 -5.93 -0.16 2.02
CA PHE A 261 -4.63 -0.06 2.69
C PHE A 261 -4.60 -0.78 4.05
N LYS A 262 -3.40 -1.22 4.43
CA LYS A 262 -3.10 -1.78 5.76
C LYS A 262 -2.83 -0.66 6.78
N ASP A 263 -2.19 0.42 6.35
CA ASP A 263 -1.80 1.57 7.17
C ASP A 263 -2.38 2.85 6.54
N PRO A 264 -3.71 3.04 6.53
CA PRO A 264 -4.35 4.16 5.85
C PRO A 264 -3.96 5.52 6.48
N ASP A 265 -3.84 6.57 5.66
CA ASP A 265 -3.54 7.94 6.09
C ASP A 265 -4.54 8.43 7.16
N GLU A 266 -5.82 8.13 6.93
CA GLU A 266 -6.92 8.51 7.80
C GLU A 266 -7.96 7.38 7.86
N GLY A 267 -8.68 7.35 8.99
CA GLY A 267 -9.84 6.49 9.17
C GLY A 267 -9.56 5.20 9.96
N PRO A 268 -10.57 4.33 10.04
CA PRO A 268 -10.52 3.13 10.87
C PRO A 268 -9.74 1.99 10.19
N SER A 269 -9.28 1.02 10.99
CA SER A 269 -8.56 -0.17 10.49
C SER A 269 -9.48 -1.36 10.15
N GLY A 270 -10.75 -1.31 10.58
CA GLY A 270 -11.78 -2.33 10.32
C GLY A 270 -12.39 -2.25 8.93
N LEU A 271 -12.51 -3.39 8.23
CA LEU A 271 -12.96 -3.42 6.82
C LEU A 271 -14.39 -2.91 6.64
N SER A 272 -15.29 -3.21 7.59
CA SER A 272 -16.70 -2.84 7.49
C SER A 272 -16.92 -1.33 7.65
N GLU A 273 -16.12 -0.68 8.49
CA GLU A 273 -16.08 0.77 8.64
C GLU A 273 -15.52 1.41 7.37
N GLN A 274 -14.36 0.95 6.91
CA GLN A 274 -13.73 1.47 5.69
C GLN A 274 -14.62 1.31 4.45
N TRP A 275 -15.40 0.23 4.35
CA TRP A 275 -16.37 0.04 3.26
C TRP A 275 -17.44 1.13 3.26
N ARG A 276 -17.94 1.55 4.43
CA ARG A 276 -18.92 2.65 4.53
C ARG A 276 -18.30 3.99 4.14
N ASP A 277 -17.05 4.22 4.52
CA ASP A 277 -16.32 5.43 4.11
C ASP A 277 -16.09 5.46 2.60
N LEU A 278 -15.79 4.31 1.99
CA LEU A 278 -15.66 4.18 0.52
C LEU A 278 -16.99 4.44 -0.20
N LEU A 279 -18.12 3.94 0.31
CA LEU A 279 -19.44 4.24 -0.26
C LEU A 279 -19.76 5.73 -0.15
N THR A 280 -19.41 6.37 0.96
CA THR A 280 -19.56 7.82 1.14
C THR A 280 -18.71 8.60 0.14
N LEU A 281 -17.48 8.15 -0.12
CA LEU A 281 -16.63 8.73 -1.17
C LEU A 281 -17.28 8.57 -2.56
N ALA A 282 -17.79 7.38 -2.87
CA ALA A 282 -18.43 7.11 -4.17
C ALA A 282 -19.66 8.01 -4.40
N GLU A 283 -20.48 8.23 -3.37
CA GLU A 283 -21.62 9.15 -3.43
C GLU A 283 -21.18 10.59 -3.71
N ARG A 284 -20.12 11.06 -3.04
CA ARG A 284 -19.56 12.40 -3.27
C ARG A 284 -19.05 12.57 -4.70
N LEU A 285 -18.25 11.61 -5.18
CA LEU A 285 -17.70 11.64 -6.54
C LEU A 285 -18.78 11.49 -7.62
N GLY A 286 -19.91 10.85 -7.31
CA GLY A 286 -21.05 10.71 -8.21
C GLY A 286 -21.98 11.93 -8.26
N ALA A 287 -21.94 12.81 -7.25
CA ALA A 287 -22.78 14.01 -7.19
C ALA A 287 -22.24 15.18 -8.04
N ASP A 288 -20.93 15.18 -8.31
CA ASP A 288 -20.22 16.22 -9.07
C ASP A 288 -20.08 15.88 -10.58
N GLY A 289 -20.72 14.80 -11.04
CA GLY A 289 -20.61 14.24 -12.41
C GLY A 289 -21.85 14.42 -13.28
#